data_AF-A0A965QZV6-F1
#
_entry.id   AF-A0A965QZV6-F1
#
_cell.length_a   1.000
_cell.length_b   1.000
_cell.length_c   1.000
_cell.angle_alpha   90.00
_cell.angle_beta   90.00
_cell.angle_gamma   90.00
#
_symmetry.space_group_name_H-M   'P 1'
#
loop_
_entity.id
_entity.type
_entity.pdbx_description
1 polymer ?
#
loop_
_entity_poly.entity_id
_entity_poly.type
_entity_poly.pdbx_seq_one_letter_code
_entity_poly.pdbx_strand_id
1 'polypeptide(L)'
;MFPFLNEPVFKIVQEAAEQLRQNTYVVGGYVRDFLLHRTSKDIDFVTLGSGIQLAETVHQLVPESKLCVFKNFGTAQIIWNGYELEFVGARKESYTRNSRKPIVENGSLFDDLSRRDFTVNALAVSVNGPTYGQLIDLFSG
;
A
#
# COMPACT_ATOMS: atom_id res chain seq x y z
N MET A 1 -6.28 -11.83 14.04
CA MET A 1 -5.54 -10.60 13.72
C MET A 1 -4.22 -10.99 13.08
N PHE A 2 -3.79 -10.32 12.01
CA PHE A 2 -2.56 -10.68 11.30
C PHE A 2 -1.32 -10.36 12.16
N PRO A 3 -0.48 -11.35 12.50
CA PRO A 3 0.65 -11.15 13.44
C PRO A 3 1.72 -10.20 12.91
N PHE A 4 1.91 -10.11 11.58
CA PHE A 4 2.88 -9.20 10.97
C PHE A 4 2.59 -7.72 11.30
N LEU A 5 1.34 -7.37 11.61
CA LEU A 5 0.96 -5.99 11.97
C LEU A 5 1.58 -5.52 13.30
N ASN A 6 2.19 -6.43 14.07
CA ASN A 6 2.93 -6.11 15.28
C ASN A 6 4.41 -5.81 15.00
N GLU A 7 4.89 -6.04 13.78
CA GLU A 7 6.26 -5.69 13.42
C GLU A 7 6.45 -4.17 13.41
N PRO A 8 7.64 -3.65 13.80
CA PRO A 8 7.89 -2.21 13.91
C PRO A 8 7.51 -1.42 12.65
N VAL A 9 7.77 -1.99 11.48
CA VAL A 9 7.48 -1.36 10.20
C VAL A 9 6.01 -1.03 10.00
N PHE A 10 5.10 -1.94 10.38
CA PHE A 10 3.66 -1.69 10.27
C PHE A 10 3.18 -0.69 11.31
N LYS A 11 3.80 -0.64 12.50
CA LYS A 11 3.46 0.36 13.52
C LYS A 11 3.84 1.78 13.11
N ILE A 12 5.00 1.94 12.48
CA ILE A 12 5.43 3.23 11.94
C ILE A 12 4.51 3.68 10.80
N VAL A 13 4.18 2.79 9.87
CA VAL A 13 3.25 3.11 8.78
C VAL A 13 1.85 3.43 9.31
N GLN A 14 1.38 2.69 10.32
CA GLN A 14 0.12 2.98 11.01
C GLN A 14 0.14 4.40 11.60
N GLU A 15 1.18 4.77 12.34
CA GLU A 15 1.31 6.10 12.95
C GLU A 15 1.31 7.21 11.88
N ALA A 16 2.09 7.05 10.81
CA ALA A 16 2.11 8.00 9.70
C ALA A 16 0.74 8.15 9.02
N ALA A 17 0.05 7.03 8.79
CA ALA A 17 -1.28 7.02 8.20
C ALA A 17 -2.33 7.72 9.08
N GLU A 18 -2.24 7.54 10.40
CA GLU A 18 -3.11 8.23 11.38
C GLU A 18 -2.84 9.73 11.43
N GLN A 19 -1.57 10.17 11.41
CA GLN A 19 -1.21 11.59 11.35
C GLN A 19 -1.78 12.28 10.11
N LEU A 20 -1.73 11.61 8.95
CA LEU A 20 -2.26 12.12 7.70
C LEU A 20 -3.77 11.91 7.53
N ARG A 21 -4.41 11.15 8.43
CA ARG A 21 -5.82 10.72 8.33
C ARG A 21 -6.12 10.02 7.00
N GLN A 22 -5.19 9.20 6.54
CA GLN A 22 -5.33 8.43 5.31
C GLN A 22 -5.54 6.94 5.63
N ASN A 23 -6.58 6.35 5.05
CA ASN A 23 -6.78 4.90 5.18
C ASN A 23 -5.73 4.17 4.34
N THR A 24 -4.93 3.35 5.00
CA THR A 24 -3.77 2.66 4.40
C THR A 24 -3.94 1.16 4.53
N TYR A 25 -3.53 0.45 3.49
CA TYR A 25 -3.67 -0.99 3.37
C TYR A 25 -2.34 -1.58 2.89
N VAL A 26 -1.96 -2.72 3.44
CA VAL A 26 -0.97 -3.59 2.79
C VAL A 26 -1.70 -4.46 1.77
N VAL A 27 -1.14 -4.63 0.59
CA VAL A 27 -1.83 -5.24 -0.55
C VAL A 27 -0.96 -6.28 -1.27
N GLY A 28 -1.56 -7.05 -2.16
CA GLY A 28 -0.82 -7.78 -3.17
C GLY A 28 -0.06 -9.00 -2.69
N GLY A 29 1.16 -9.15 -3.24
CA GLY A 29 1.98 -10.35 -3.05
C GLY A 29 2.30 -10.62 -1.59
N TYR A 30 2.53 -9.57 -0.79
CA TYR A 30 2.81 -9.71 0.63
C TYR A 30 1.66 -10.40 1.39
N VAL A 31 0.41 -9.98 1.16
CA VAL A 31 -0.76 -10.57 1.82
C VAL A 31 -0.95 -12.03 1.41
N ARG A 32 -0.84 -12.32 0.11
CA ARG A 32 -0.91 -13.68 -0.43
C ARG A 32 0.18 -14.58 0.15
N ASP A 33 1.43 -14.12 0.13
CA ASP A 33 2.58 -14.91 0.56
C ASP A 33 2.52 -15.18 2.07
N PHE A 34 2.05 -14.20 2.85
CA PHE A 34 1.75 -14.41 4.26
C PHE A 34 0.71 -15.52 4.48
N LEU A 35 -0.40 -15.51 3.73
CA LEU A 35 -1.44 -16.56 3.81
C LEU A 35 -0.92 -17.95 3.39
N LEU A 36 0.09 -17.99 2.50
CA LEU A 36 0.78 -19.21 2.08
C LEU A 36 1.96 -19.60 2.98
N HIS A 37 2.12 -18.96 4.14
CA HIS A 37 3.23 -19.19 5.08
C HIS A 37 4.63 -18.98 4.47
N ARG A 38 4.76 -17.99 3.58
CA ARG A 38 6.03 -17.55 2.98
C ARG A 38 6.44 -16.20 3.56
N THR A 39 7.75 -16.00 3.68
CA THR A 39 8.33 -14.73 4.13
C THR A 39 8.63 -13.84 2.94
N SER A 40 8.22 -12.57 3.01
CA SER A 40 8.61 -11.52 2.08
C SER A 40 9.09 -10.29 2.86
N LYS A 41 10.05 -9.56 2.29
CA LYS A 41 10.47 -8.24 2.79
C LYS A 41 10.03 -7.08 1.89
N ASP A 42 9.39 -7.42 0.77
CA ASP A 42 8.81 -6.48 -0.17
C ASP A 42 7.35 -6.27 0.21
N ILE A 43 7.04 -5.06 0.67
CA ILE A 43 5.73 -4.70 1.23
C ILE A 43 5.13 -3.55 0.42
N ASP A 44 4.01 -3.85 -0.23
CA ASP A 44 3.26 -2.86 -1.00
C ASP A 44 2.16 -2.23 -0.15
N PHE A 45 2.17 -0.91 -0.04
CA PHE A 45 1.13 -0.13 0.60
C PHE A 45 0.32 0.69 -0.40
N VAL A 46 -1.00 0.61 -0.25
CA VAL A 46 -1.95 1.48 -0.94
C VAL A 46 -2.63 2.37 0.08
N THR A 47 -2.67 3.68 -0.18
CA THR A 47 -3.33 4.66 0.69
C THR A 47 -4.42 5.44 -0.05
N LEU A 48 -5.52 5.74 0.62
CA LEU A 48 -6.55 6.65 0.12
C LEU A 48 -6.09 8.10 0.31
N GLY A 49 -5.18 8.52 -0.57
CA GLY A 49 -4.50 9.79 -0.50
C GLY A 49 -3.18 9.76 -1.27
N SER A 50 -2.24 10.64 -0.91
CA SER A 50 -0.93 10.68 -1.54
C SER A 50 0.01 9.66 -0.92
N GLY A 51 0.37 8.61 -1.68
CA GLY A 51 1.39 7.64 -1.28
C GLY A 51 2.77 8.28 -1.05
N ILE A 52 3.12 9.31 -1.82
CA ILE A 52 4.36 10.07 -1.63
C ILE A 52 4.35 10.78 -0.27
N GLN A 53 3.23 11.43 0.08
CA GLN A 53 3.12 12.12 1.36
C GLN A 53 3.19 11.14 2.54
N LEU A 54 2.56 9.97 2.41
CA LEU A 54 2.67 8.91 3.40
C LEU A 54 4.12 8.45 3.58
N ALA A 55 4.85 8.22 2.49
CA ALA A 55 6.26 7.84 2.55
C ALA A 55 7.12 8.95 3.19
N GLU A 56 6.89 10.22 2.85
CA GLU A 56 7.59 11.35 3.46
C GLU A 56 7.36 11.39 4.98
N THR A 57 6.13 11.16 5.45
CA THR A 57 5.81 11.08 6.89
C THR A 57 6.45 9.87 7.55
N VAL A 58 6.44 8.69 6.91
CA VAL A 58 7.16 7.51 7.42
C VAL A 58 8.66 7.78 7.55
N HIS A 59 9.27 8.44 6.56
CA HIS A 59 10.69 8.81 6.60
C HIS A 59 11.00 9.82 7.71
N GLN A 60 10.07 10.73 8.02
CA GLN A 60 10.22 11.65 9.16
C GLN A 60 10.23 10.93 10.52
N LEU A 61 9.41 9.87 10.66
CA LEU A 61 9.39 9.03 11.87
C LEU A 61 10.65 8.16 11.98
N VAL A 62 11.32 7.89 10.85
CA VAL A 62 12.49 7.01 10.75
C VAL A 62 13.56 7.64 9.88
N PRO A 63 14.28 8.67 10.36
CA PRO A 63 15.21 9.46 9.54
C PRO A 63 16.38 8.68 8.97
N GLU A 64 16.74 7.53 9.55
CA GLU A 64 17.80 6.65 9.05
C GLU A 64 17.39 5.81 7.83
N SER A 65 16.11 5.79 7.49
CA SER A 65 15.60 5.12 6.29
C SER A 65 16.03 5.85 5.01
N LYS A 66 16.03 5.14 3.87
CA LYS A 66 16.31 5.74 2.56
C LYS A 66 15.03 5.93 1.78
N LEU A 67 14.65 7.18 1.51
CA LEU A 67 13.48 7.55 0.71
C LEU A 67 13.85 7.82 -0.75
N CYS A 68 13.14 7.17 -1.68
CA CYS A 68 13.22 7.41 -3.11
C CYS A 68 11.83 7.78 -3.65
N VAL A 69 11.68 8.98 -4.22
CA VAL A 69 10.40 9.45 -4.76
C VAL A 69 10.39 9.39 -6.28
N PHE A 70 9.39 8.71 -6.84
CA PHE A 70 9.19 8.53 -8.28
C PHE A 70 8.01 9.39 -8.76
N LYS A 71 8.22 10.71 -8.86
CA LYS A 71 7.14 11.68 -9.18
C LYS A 71 6.36 11.36 -10.45
N ASN A 72 7.05 10.92 -11.52
CA ASN A 72 6.41 10.56 -12.79
C ASN A 72 5.45 9.39 -12.67
N PHE A 73 5.69 8.51 -11.70
CA PHE A 73 4.86 7.34 -11.43
C PHE A 73 3.93 7.58 -10.25
N GLY A 74 4.02 8.70 -9.53
CA GLY A 74 3.21 9.00 -8.34
C GLY A 74 3.42 8.04 -7.17
N THR A 75 4.60 7.42 -7.08
CA THR A 75 4.96 6.44 -6.05
C THR A 75 6.19 6.89 -5.28
N ALA A 76 6.40 6.29 -4.11
CA ALA A 76 7.63 6.43 -3.34
C ALA A 76 8.03 5.07 -2.77
N GLN A 77 9.33 4.87 -2.58
CA GLN A 77 9.90 3.69 -1.96
C GLN A 77 10.72 4.10 -0.74
N ILE A 78 10.65 3.28 0.32
CA ILE A 78 11.53 3.38 1.48
C ILE A 78 12.28 2.06 1.67
N ILE A 79 13.59 2.14 1.86
CA ILE A 79 14.41 1.02 2.29
C ILE A 79 14.81 1.23 3.75
N TRP A 80 14.43 0.30 4.63
CA TRP A 80 14.72 0.36 6.06
C TRP A 80 14.80 -1.03 6.69
N ASN A 81 15.86 -1.31 7.46
CA ASN A 81 16.07 -2.60 8.15
C ASN A 81 15.93 -3.85 7.26
N GLY A 82 16.29 -3.70 5.97
CA GLY A 82 16.18 -4.76 4.96
C GLY A 82 14.77 -5.00 4.42
N TYR A 83 13.78 -4.19 4.81
CA TYR A 83 12.49 -4.12 4.15
C TYR A 83 12.53 -3.13 2.99
N GLU A 84 11.80 -3.46 1.94
CA GLU A 84 11.50 -2.57 0.82
C GLU A 84 10.01 -2.24 0.87
N LEU A 85 9.71 -0.97 1.14
CA LEU A 85 8.34 -0.49 1.34
C LEU A 85 7.96 0.37 0.14
N GLU A 86 6.99 -0.07 -0.65
CA GLU A 86 6.46 0.73 -1.75
C GLU A 86 5.14 1.39 -1.32
N PHE A 87 5.00 2.69 -1.63
CA PHE A 87 3.83 3.48 -1.30
C PHE A 87 3.17 4.03 -2.56
N VAL A 88 1.90 3.69 -2.73
CA VAL A 88 1.10 4.10 -3.88
C VAL A 88 -0.20 4.72 -3.37
N GLY A 89 -0.55 5.90 -3.87
CA GLY A 89 -1.90 6.44 -3.68
C GLY A 89 -2.90 5.65 -4.53
N ALA A 90 -4.07 5.31 -3.99
CA ALA A 90 -5.11 4.61 -4.74
C ALA A 90 -5.52 5.42 -5.98
N ARG A 91 -5.58 4.74 -7.13
CA ARG A 91 -5.83 5.37 -8.42
C ARG A 91 -7.08 4.81 -9.04
N LYS A 92 -7.90 5.71 -9.55
CA LYS A 92 -8.88 5.35 -10.56
C LYS A 92 -8.24 5.60 -11.92
N GLU A 93 -8.00 4.52 -12.64
CA GLU A 93 -7.53 4.57 -14.01
C GLU A 93 -8.73 4.59 -14.95
N SER A 94 -8.95 5.71 -15.62
CA SER A 94 -9.92 5.77 -16.72
C SER A 94 -9.20 5.62 -18.06
N TYR A 95 -9.51 4.53 -18.77
CA TYR A 95 -8.98 4.26 -20.10
C TYR A 95 -9.81 5.03 -21.13
N THR A 96 -9.16 5.90 -21.90
CA THR A 96 -9.80 6.45 -23.11
C THR A 96 -9.60 5.45 -24.26
N ARG A 97 -10.62 5.20 -25.08
CA ARG A 97 -10.60 4.21 -26.18
C ARG A 97 -9.41 4.33 -27.15
N ASN A 98 -8.72 5.47 -27.16
CA ASN A 98 -7.62 5.79 -28.07
C ASN A 98 -6.23 5.84 -27.40
N SER A 99 -6.09 5.49 -26.12
CA SER A 99 -4.80 5.56 -25.41
C SER A 99 -4.62 4.40 -24.43
N ARG A 100 -3.41 3.81 -24.41
CA ARG A 100 -2.97 2.86 -23.37
C ARG A 100 -2.50 3.54 -22.07
N LYS A 101 -2.46 4.87 -22.03
CA LYS A 101 -2.13 5.64 -20.82
C LYS A 101 -3.43 6.07 -20.13
N PRO A 102 -3.72 5.58 -18.91
CA PRO A 102 -4.92 5.95 -18.18
C PRO A 102 -4.81 7.37 -17.63
N ILE A 103 -5.97 8.04 -17.46
CA ILE A 103 -6.08 9.24 -16.64
C ILE A 103 -6.18 8.78 -15.18
N VAL A 104 -5.30 9.30 -14.32
CA VAL A 104 -5.18 8.93 -12.91
C VAL A 104 -5.90 9.97 -12.04
N GLU A 105 -6.98 9.55 -11.40
CA GLU A 105 -7.69 10.32 -10.36
C GLU A 105 -7.56 9.62 -8.99
N ASN A 106 -7.87 10.33 -7.89
CA ASN A 106 -7.97 9.71 -6.57
C ASN A 106 -9.01 8.58 -6.61
N GLY A 107 -8.55 7.34 -6.43
CA GLY A 107 -9.38 6.14 -6.51
C GLY A 107 -9.81 5.61 -5.15
N SER A 108 -10.80 4.73 -5.17
CA SER A 108 -11.13 3.88 -4.02
C SER A 108 -10.17 2.69 -3.94
N LEU A 109 -10.18 1.99 -2.80
CA LEU A 109 -9.47 0.70 -2.68
C LEU A 109 -9.99 -0.30 -3.71
N PHE A 110 -11.30 -0.29 -4.00
CA PHE A 110 -11.89 -1.15 -5.02
C PHE A 110 -11.30 -0.88 -6.40
N ASP A 111 -11.15 0.40 -6.78
CA ASP A 111 -10.54 0.77 -8.07
C ASP A 111 -9.11 0.22 -8.18
N ASP A 112 -8.28 0.34 -7.13
CA ASP A 112 -6.90 -0.17 -7.13
C ASP A 112 -6.83 -1.71 -7.17
N LEU A 113 -7.71 -2.40 -6.46
CA LEU A 113 -7.72 -3.87 -6.46
C LEU A 113 -8.26 -4.43 -7.78
N SER A 114 -9.24 -3.76 -8.41
CA SER A 114 -9.88 -4.20 -9.65
C SER A 114 -8.98 -4.20 -10.88
N ARG A 115 -7.90 -3.39 -10.87
CA ARG A 115 -6.92 -3.31 -11.98
C ARG A 115 -5.82 -4.37 -11.92
N ARG A 116 -5.83 -5.26 -10.93
CA ARG A 116 -4.79 -6.29 -10.75
C ARG A 116 -5.09 -7.52 -11.59
N ASP A 117 -4.03 -8.17 -12.07
CA ASP A 117 -4.16 -9.26 -13.05
C ASP A 117 -4.80 -10.55 -12.49
N PHE A 118 -4.62 -10.83 -11.20
CA PHE A 118 -5.09 -12.07 -10.55
C PHE A 118 -5.77 -11.78 -9.21
N THR A 119 -6.85 -12.52 -8.91
CA THR A 119 -7.64 -12.37 -7.67
C THR A 119 -6.81 -12.64 -6.42
N VAL A 120 -5.93 -13.66 -6.46
CA VAL A 120 -4.95 -13.96 -5.40
C VAL A 120 -4.02 -12.79 -5.07
N ASN A 121 -3.89 -11.80 -5.97
CA ASN A 121 -3.07 -10.59 -5.80
C ASN A 121 -3.92 -9.36 -5.48
N ALA A 122 -5.24 -9.48 -5.45
CA ALA A 122 -6.20 -8.43 -5.17
C ALA A 122 -6.72 -8.47 -3.71
N LEU A 123 -5.86 -8.96 -2.81
CA LEU A 123 -6.09 -8.99 -1.37
C LEU A 123 -5.50 -7.74 -0.71
N ALA A 124 -6.17 -7.26 0.34
CA ALA A 124 -5.71 -6.13 1.15
C ALA A 124 -5.93 -6.39 2.64
N VAL A 125 -5.04 -5.89 3.50
CA VAL A 125 -5.25 -5.86 4.96
C VAL A 125 -5.12 -4.42 5.43
N SER A 126 -6.11 -3.97 6.20
CA SER A 126 -6.13 -2.61 6.75
C SER A 126 -5.03 -2.41 7.80
N VAL A 127 -4.28 -1.31 7.67
CA VAL A 127 -3.13 -0.95 8.53
C VAL A 127 -3.50 0.07 9.59
N ASN A 128 -4.63 0.78 9.45
CA ASN A 128 -5.11 1.76 10.42
C ASN A 128 -6.63 1.93 10.44
N GLY A 129 -7.14 2.70 11.39
CA GLY A 129 -8.55 3.09 11.45
C GLY A 129 -9.49 1.99 11.98
N PRO A 130 -10.81 2.13 11.77
CA PRO A 130 -11.81 1.27 12.41
C PRO A 130 -11.80 -0.19 11.90
N THR A 131 -11.21 -0.42 10.71
CA THR A 131 -11.11 -1.74 10.10
C THR A 131 -9.74 -2.37 10.32
N TYR A 132 -8.91 -1.85 11.24
CA TYR A 132 -7.55 -2.31 11.47
C TYR A 132 -7.43 -3.84 11.58
N GLY A 133 -6.54 -4.41 10.76
CA GLY A 133 -6.30 -5.85 10.70
C GLY A 133 -7.38 -6.69 10.02
N GLN A 134 -8.42 -6.06 9.45
CA GLN A 134 -9.40 -6.74 8.61
C GLN A 134 -8.79 -7.10 7.25
N LEU A 135 -8.99 -8.37 6.84
CA LEU A 135 -8.76 -8.80 5.47
C LEU A 135 -9.90 -8.32 4.58
N ILE A 136 -9.55 -7.72 3.45
CA ILE A 136 -10.45 -7.26 2.41
C ILE A 136 -10.15 -8.11 1.18
N ASP A 137 -11.11 -8.95 0.82
CA ASP A 137 -11.11 -9.75 -0.38
C ASP A 137 -12.41 -9.49 -1.14
N LEU A 138 -12.32 -8.68 -2.18
CA LEU A 138 -13.47 -8.27 -3.00
C LEU A 138 -13.71 -9.22 -4.17
N PHE A 139 -12.77 -10.13 -4.46
CA PHE A 139 -12.74 -10.93 -5.67
C PHE A 139 -12.62 -12.45 -5.42
N SER A 140 -12.68 -12.89 -4.16
CA SER A 140 -12.59 -14.31 -3.75
C SER A 140 -11.27 -14.95 -4.20
N GLY A 141 -10.16 -14.32 -3.80
CA GLY A 141 -8.78 -14.68 -4.16
C GLY A 141 -8.15 -15.78 -3.32
#